data_AF-A0AAN8LF52-F1
#
_entry.id   AF-A0AAN8LF52-F1
#
_cell.length_a   1.000
_cell.length_b   1.000
_cell.length_c   1.000
_cell.angle_alpha   90.00
_cell.angle_beta   90.00
_cell.angle_gamma   90.00
#
_symmetry.space_group_name_H-M   'P 1'
#
loop_
_entity.id
_entity.type
_entity.pdbx_description
1 polymer ?
#
loop_
_entity_poly.entity_id
_entity_poly.type
_entity_poly.pdbx_seq_one_letter_code
_entity_poly.pdbx_strand_id
1 'polypeptide(L)'
;LPPPSRYGDHYEWNKAVTCVHNVLSPQRWLEHYGEVTIRNTKSDICTCKISFVKSRYWTSETSKNEVQGQVLNRAGEVVHRFGGLWHEGIFCDTLPNPQCIWKPNTQPDDHFQYYGFGRYARELNELTPELKKVLPPTDTRYRPDQRILEEGDVAGADRKKEEVEQKQRDRRKELAKKGEEHVPRFFRKEMDAAGNEIWLSNGTYWKIRERPGFANTENLDLWC
;
A
#
# COMPACT_ATOMS: atom_id res chain seq x y z
N LEU A 1 13.34 -15.66 -2.65
CA LEU A 1 12.34 -15.74 -1.56
C LEU A 1 12.81 -14.77 -0.49
N PRO A 2 11.94 -13.97 0.16
CA PRO A 2 12.36 -13.26 1.36
C PRO A 2 12.98 -14.28 2.33
N PRO A 3 14.00 -13.91 3.12
CA PRO A 3 14.57 -14.80 4.10
C PRO A 3 13.44 -15.35 5.00
N PRO A 4 13.50 -16.63 5.40
CA PRO A 4 12.49 -17.16 6.31
C PRO A 4 12.41 -16.28 7.55
N SER A 5 11.18 -16.02 8.00
CA SER A 5 10.90 -15.32 9.26
C SER A 5 11.78 -15.92 10.36
N ARG A 6 12.48 -15.08 11.13
CA ARG A 6 13.37 -15.49 12.22
C ARG A 6 12.68 -16.48 13.18
N TYR A 7 11.37 -16.36 13.35
CA TYR A 7 10.55 -17.17 14.25
C TYR A 7 9.58 -18.11 13.52
N GLY A 8 9.60 -18.13 12.18
CA GLY A 8 8.65 -18.90 11.37
C GLY A 8 7.22 -18.35 11.36
N ASP A 9 6.98 -17.21 12.01
CA ASP A 9 5.65 -16.57 12.07
C ASP A 9 5.16 -16.12 10.70
N HIS A 10 3.84 -16.20 10.53
CA HIS A 10 3.14 -15.71 9.36
C HIS A 10 1.87 -14.97 9.80
N TYR A 11 1.88 -13.64 9.73
CA TYR A 11 0.74 -12.82 10.11
C TYR A 11 -0.14 -12.46 8.91
N GLU A 12 -1.45 -12.65 9.05
CA GLU A 12 -2.47 -12.25 8.09
C GLU A 12 -3.46 -11.29 8.75
N TRP A 13 -3.91 -10.30 7.98
CA TRP A 13 -4.92 -9.33 8.43
C TRP A 13 -5.72 -8.75 7.26
N ASN A 14 -6.95 -8.33 7.54
CA ASN A 14 -7.75 -7.52 6.62
C ASN A 14 -7.42 -6.04 6.77
N LYS A 15 -7.70 -5.23 5.75
CA LYS A 15 -7.58 -3.76 5.84
C LYS A 15 -8.86 -3.15 6.40
N ALA A 16 -8.72 -2.01 7.08
CA ALA A 16 -9.85 -1.16 7.45
C ALA A 16 -10.51 -0.56 6.18
N VAL A 17 -11.77 -0.15 6.30
CA VAL A 17 -12.47 0.59 5.25
C VAL A 17 -11.98 2.04 5.28
N THR A 18 -11.74 2.62 4.10
CA THR A 18 -11.39 4.03 3.94
C THR A 18 -12.49 4.76 3.20
N CYS A 19 -12.94 5.89 3.74
CA CYS A 19 -13.93 6.76 3.12
C CYS A 19 -13.37 8.18 2.98
N VAL A 20 -13.53 8.78 1.81
CA VAL A 20 -13.23 10.20 1.61
C VAL A 20 -14.54 10.96 1.64
N HIS A 21 -14.70 11.82 2.63
CA HIS A 21 -15.88 12.64 2.82
C HIS A 21 -15.72 13.98 2.11
N ASN A 22 -16.84 14.56 1.68
CA ASN A 22 -16.90 15.86 1.02
C ASN A 22 -15.98 15.98 -0.20
N VAL A 23 -15.92 14.97 -1.06
CA VAL A 23 -14.98 14.88 -2.21
C VAL A 23 -15.03 16.12 -3.12
N LEU A 24 -16.21 16.74 -3.28
CA LEU A 24 -16.40 17.94 -4.12
C LEU A 24 -16.20 19.27 -3.36
N SER A 25 -15.86 19.21 -2.07
CA SER A 25 -15.63 20.38 -1.21
C SER A 25 -14.13 20.61 -0.98
N PRO A 26 -13.71 21.88 -0.75
CA PRO A 26 -12.36 22.17 -0.27
C PRO A 26 -12.03 21.50 1.07
N GLN A 27 -13.02 21.32 1.94
CA GLN A 27 -12.88 20.67 3.26
C GLN A 27 -13.12 19.15 3.16
N ARG A 28 -12.40 18.50 2.25
CA ARG A 28 -12.38 17.05 2.16
C ARG A 28 -11.54 16.46 3.29
N TRP A 29 -11.98 15.32 3.81
CA TRP A 29 -11.26 14.62 4.86
C TRP A 29 -11.42 13.11 4.70
N LEU A 30 -10.51 12.37 5.30
CA LEU A 30 -10.43 10.92 5.18
C LEU A 30 -10.78 10.28 6.52
N GLU A 31 -11.58 9.23 6.46
CA GLU A 31 -11.94 8.40 7.60
C GLU A 31 -11.56 6.95 7.37
N HIS A 32 -11.00 6.33 8.40
CA HIS A 32 -10.88 4.88 8.48
C HIS A 32 -11.90 4.33 9.49
N TYR A 33 -12.58 3.25 9.15
CA TYR A 33 -13.47 2.57 10.09
C TYR A 33 -13.54 1.06 9.85
N GLY A 34 -14.02 0.34 10.86
CA GLY A 34 -14.19 -1.11 10.85
C GLY A 34 -13.16 -1.84 11.69
N GLU A 35 -13.30 -3.17 11.76
CA GLU A 35 -12.41 -4.04 12.53
C GLU A 35 -11.32 -4.63 11.63
N VAL A 36 -10.08 -4.55 12.08
CA VAL A 36 -8.92 -5.28 11.54
C VAL A 36 -8.57 -6.39 12.51
N THR A 37 -8.59 -7.63 12.04
CA THR A 37 -8.16 -8.79 12.82
C THR A 37 -6.83 -9.29 12.29
N ILE A 38 -5.81 -9.33 13.15
CA ILE A 38 -4.47 -9.84 12.85
C ILE A 38 -4.30 -11.20 13.53
N ARG A 39 -3.92 -12.22 12.76
CA ARG A 39 -3.71 -13.59 13.25
C ARG A 39 -2.38 -14.13 12.74
N ASN A 40 -1.71 -14.94 13.55
CA ASN A 40 -0.58 -15.74 13.08
C ASN A 40 -1.10 -17.10 12.58
N THR A 41 -0.87 -17.45 11.32
CA THR A 41 -1.34 -18.73 10.76
C THR A 41 -0.49 -19.92 11.18
N LYS A 42 0.62 -19.69 11.89
CA LYS A 42 1.51 -20.72 12.43
C LYS A 42 1.41 -20.87 13.95
N SER A 43 0.63 -20.02 14.62
CA SER A 43 0.46 -20.04 16.08
C SER A 43 -0.86 -19.41 16.47
N ASP A 44 -1.57 -20.06 17.38
CA ASP A 44 -2.84 -19.59 17.97
C ASP A 44 -2.64 -19.02 19.39
N ILE A 45 -1.39 -18.74 19.79
CA ILE A 45 -1.08 -18.19 21.12
C ILE A 45 -1.79 -16.87 21.36
N CYS A 46 -1.90 -16.03 20.33
CA CYS A 46 -2.62 -14.77 20.41
C CYS A 46 -3.30 -14.37 19.10
N THR A 47 -4.32 -13.53 19.23
CA THR A 47 -4.97 -12.80 18.12
C THR A 47 -5.04 -11.33 18.49
N CYS A 48 -4.88 -10.44 17.52
CA CYS A 48 -5.03 -9.01 17.74
C CYS A 48 -6.28 -8.50 16.99
N LYS A 49 -7.08 -7.67 17.64
CA LYS A 49 -8.22 -6.97 17.07
C LYS A 49 -8.03 -5.48 17.20
N ILE A 50 -8.25 -4.74 16.13
CA ILE A 50 -8.11 -3.29 16.05
C ILE A 50 -9.39 -2.71 15.49
N SER A 51 -10.07 -1.90 16.27
CA SER A 51 -11.27 -1.17 15.88
C SER A 51 -10.90 0.25 15.49
N PHE A 52 -11.11 0.59 14.22
CA PHE A 52 -11.11 1.98 13.75
C PHE A 52 -12.50 2.56 14.01
N VAL A 53 -12.58 3.48 14.97
CA VAL A 53 -13.85 3.98 15.50
C VAL A 53 -14.46 4.95 14.50
N LYS A 54 -15.62 4.58 13.93
CA LYS A 54 -16.36 5.43 13.01
C LYS A 54 -16.90 6.67 13.73
N SER A 55 -16.63 7.84 13.17
CA SER A 55 -17.17 9.11 13.64
C SER A 55 -18.69 9.14 13.47
N ARG A 56 -19.37 9.64 14.49
CA ARG A 56 -20.82 9.87 14.50
C ARG A 56 -21.10 11.35 14.66
N TYR A 57 -22.35 11.77 14.46
CA TYR A 57 -22.70 13.20 14.54
C TYR A 57 -22.41 13.83 15.93
N TRP A 58 -22.29 13.00 16.97
CA TRP A 58 -21.96 13.41 18.33
C TRP A 58 -20.51 13.14 18.74
N THR A 59 -19.67 12.63 17.84
CA THR A 59 -18.26 12.38 18.12
C THR A 59 -17.55 13.72 18.30
N SER A 60 -16.84 13.88 19.42
CA SER A 60 -16.02 15.06 19.67
C SER A 60 -14.85 15.14 18.69
N GLU A 61 -14.40 16.36 18.40
CA GLU A 61 -13.25 16.58 17.51
C GLU A 61 -12.00 15.82 17.98
N THR A 62 -11.81 15.75 19.30
CA THR A 62 -10.68 15.07 19.95
C THR A 62 -10.70 13.55 19.85
N SER A 63 -11.82 12.95 19.44
CA SER A 63 -11.99 11.50 19.30
C SER A 63 -12.18 11.08 17.84
N LYS A 64 -12.11 12.02 16.90
CA LYS A 64 -11.98 11.66 15.48
C LYS A 64 -10.70 10.87 15.28
N ASN A 65 -10.74 9.91 14.37
CA ASN A 65 -9.59 9.06 14.04
C ASN A 65 -9.14 8.13 15.17
N GLU A 66 -10.01 7.89 16.16
CA GLU A 66 -9.73 6.98 17.26
C GLU A 66 -9.57 5.53 16.78
N VAL A 67 -8.58 4.86 17.37
CA VAL A 67 -8.32 3.45 17.22
C VAL A 67 -8.24 2.80 18.60
N GLN A 68 -8.90 1.65 18.74
CA GLN A 68 -8.87 0.83 19.94
C GLN A 68 -8.43 -0.59 19.58
N GLY A 69 -7.39 -1.09 20.24
CA GLY A 69 -6.77 -2.37 19.97
C GLY A 69 -6.69 -3.27 21.19
N GLN A 70 -6.81 -4.56 20.96
CA GLN A 70 -6.67 -5.60 21.99
C GLN A 70 -5.89 -6.79 21.44
N VAL A 71 -4.94 -7.28 22.21
CA VAL A 71 -4.30 -8.59 21.99
C VAL A 71 -4.93 -9.58 22.96
N LEU A 72 -5.51 -10.65 22.41
CA LEU A 72 -6.16 -11.71 23.17
C LEU A 72 -5.27 -12.96 23.17
N ASN A 73 -5.18 -13.66 24.29
CA ASN A 73 -4.56 -14.98 24.34
C ASN A 73 -5.50 -16.05 23.75
N ARG A 74 -5.05 -17.32 23.72
CA ARG A 74 -5.86 -18.46 23.26
C ARG A 74 -7.18 -18.63 24.03
N ALA A 75 -7.22 -18.26 25.31
CA ALA A 75 -8.44 -18.32 26.12
C ALA A 75 -9.43 -17.18 25.84
N GLY A 76 -9.05 -16.22 24.97
CA GLY A 76 -9.85 -15.02 24.69
C GLY A 76 -9.70 -13.92 25.74
N GLU A 77 -8.73 -14.04 26.65
CA GLU A 77 -8.47 -13.04 27.67
C GLU A 77 -7.58 -11.93 27.09
N VAL A 78 -7.87 -10.69 27.46
CA VAL A 78 -7.11 -9.53 26.99
C VAL A 78 -5.77 -9.46 27.71
N VAL A 79 -4.69 -9.63 26.97
CA VAL A 79 -3.30 -9.56 27.45
C VAL A 79 -2.75 -8.15 27.29
N HIS A 80 -3.08 -7.51 26.17
CA HIS A 80 -2.73 -6.11 25.93
C HIS A 80 -3.92 -5.32 25.43
N ARG A 81 -4.00 -4.07 25.89
CA ARG A 81 -4.85 -3.03 25.31
C ARG A 81 -3.93 -1.94 24.77
N PHE A 82 -4.34 -1.33 23.68
CA PHE A 82 -3.65 -0.21 23.08
C PHE A 82 -4.65 0.66 22.32
N GLY A 83 -4.29 1.91 22.06
CA GLY A 83 -5.16 2.81 21.33
C GLY A 83 -4.55 4.18 21.17
N GLY A 84 -5.32 5.08 20.59
CA GLY A 84 -4.89 6.45 20.30
C GLY A 84 -5.54 6.92 19.02
N LEU A 85 -4.89 7.86 18.34
CA LEU A 85 -5.37 8.40 17.08
C LEU A 85 -4.45 7.92 15.96
N TRP A 86 -5.00 7.30 14.91
CA TRP A 86 -4.19 6.67 13.84
C TRP A 86 -3.24 7.64 13.12
N HIS A 87 -3.48 8.94 13.26
CA HIS A 87 -2.69 10.01 12.66
C HIS A 87 -1.75 10.72 13.63
N GLU A 88 -1.81 10.46 14.95
CA GLU A 88 -0.97 11.13 15.95
C GLU A 88 -0.09 10.16 16.75
N GLY A 89 -0.58 8.96 17.04
CA GLY A 89 0.16 7.97 17.80
C GLY A 89 -0.72 6.88 18.42
N ILE A 90 -0.09 5.74 18.68
CA ILE A 90 -0.70 4.58 19.32
C ILE A 90 0.10 4.25 20.58
N PHE A 91 -0.60 4.02 21.68
CA PHE A 91 -0.05 3.79 23.01
C PHE A 91 -0.63 2.50 23.59
N CYS A 92 0.20 1.72 24.27
CA CYS A 92 -0.20 0.53 25.00
C CYS A 92 -0.33 0.87 26.49
N ASP A 93 -1.53 0.72 27.04
CA ASP A 93 -1.90 1.09 28.42
C ASP A 93 -1.73 -0.07 29.41
N THR A 94 -1.65 -1.32 28.93
CA THR A 94 -1.38 -2.50 29.77
C THR A 94 0.06 -2.64 30.25
N LEU A 95 0.98 -1.83 29.72
CA LEU A 95 2.39 -1.83 30.14
C LEU A 95 2.62 -0.80 31.26
N PRO A 96 3.65 -0.97 32.12
CA PRO A 96 3.99 0.01 33.14
C PRO A 96 4.29 1.37 32.51
N ASN A 97 3.45 2.37 32.82
CA ASN A 97 3.31 3.64 32.10
C ASN A 97 2.80 3.44 30.65
N PRO A 98 1.78 4.22 30.19
CA PRO A 98 1.33 4.15 28.81
C PRO A 98 2.50 4.30 27.83
N GLN A 99 2.89 3.20 27.19
CA GLN A 99 4.07 3.16 26.32
C GLN A 99 3.64 3.53 24.91
N CYS A 100 4.30 4.53 24.32
CA CYS A 100 4.14 4.85 22.92
C CYS A 100 4.72 3.71 22.06
N ILE A 101 3.86 2.99 21.31
CA ILE A 101 4.27 1.88 20.42
C ILE A 101 4.43 2.32 18.97
N TRP A 102 3.80 3.43 18.57
CA TRP A 102 3.97 4.03 17.25
C TRP A 102 3.62 5.52 17.25
N LYS A 103 4.34 6.30 16.45
CA LYS A 103 4.03 7.69 16.09
C LYS A 103 4.32 7.94 14.61
N PRO A 104 3.60 8.88 13.96
CA PRO A 104 3.90 9.28 12.61
C PRO A 104 5.27 9.98 12.54
N ASN A 105 5.93 9.89 11.39
CA ASN A 105 7.08 10.74 11.11
C ASN A 105 6.62 12.20 10.95
N THR A 106 7.47 13.13 11.38
CA THR A 106 7.23 14.57 11.17
C THR A 106 7.06 14.87 9.68
N GLN A 107 6.00 15.60 9.34
CA GLN A 107 5.77 16.07 7.98
C GLN A 107 6.79 17.16 7.61
N PRO A 108 7.29 17.20 6.37
CA PRO A 108 8.06 18.34 5.89
C PRO A 108 7.23 19.62 5.92
N ASP A 109 7.82 20.76 6.26
CA ASP A 109 7.11 22.05 6.40
C ASP A 109 6.36 22.48 5.13
N ASP A 110 6.87 22.10 3.97
CA ASP A 110 6.33 22.39 2.64
C ASP A 110 5.33 21.33 2.13
N HIS A 111 4.88 20.38 2.96
CA HIS A 111 4.05 19.26 2.50
C HIS A 111 2.77 19.69 1.78
N PHE A 112 2.14 20.80 2.16
CA PHE A 112 0.97 21.33 1.46
C PHE A 112 1.24 21.75 0.01
N GLN A 113 2.49 22.11 -0.34
CA GLN A 113 2.89 22.43 -1.71
C GLN A 113 3.10 21.16 -2.55
N TYR A 114 3.34 20.02 -1.92
CA TYR A 114 3.63 18.75 -2.56
C TYR A 114 2.58 17.68 -2.20
N TYR A 115 1.31 17.97 -2.49
CA TYR A 115 0.17 17.06 -2.37
C TYR A 115 -0.09 16.49 -0.94
N GLY A 116 0.48 17.10 0.09
CA GLY A 116 0.44 16.60 1.46
C GLY A 116 1.40 15.42 1.71
N PHE A 117 2.37 15.20 0.83
CA PHE A 117 3.30 14.07 0.95
C PHE A 117 4.35 14.26 2.04
N GLY A 118 4.48 13.22 2.86
CA GLY A 118 5.63 13.05 3.75
C GLY A 118 6.88 12.61 2.99
N ARG A 119 8.03 12.68 3.67
CA ARG A 119 9.35 12.37 3.09
C ARG A 119 9.38 11.04 2.34
N TYR A 120 8.89 9.96 2.96
CA TYR A 120 8.85 8.63 2.34
C TYR A 120 8.11 8.62 0.99
N ALA A 121 6.95 9.29 0.91
CA ALA A 121 6.16 9.32 -0.32
C ALA A 121 6.86 10.12 -1.44
N ARG A 122 7.60 11.17 -1.10
CA ARG A 122 8.40 11.94 -2.07
C ARG A 122 9.55 11.12 -2.65
N GLU A 123 10.16 10.26 -1.84
CA GLU A 123 11.29 9.41 -2.25
C GLU A 123 10.84 8.24 -3.15
N LEU A 124 9.56 7.84 -3.12
CA LEU A 124 9.07 6.67 -3.87
C LEU A 124 9.30 6.78 -5.38
N ASN A 125 9.10 7.96 -5.98
CA ASN A 125 9.20 8.15 -7.42
C ASN A 125 10.54 8.78 -7.87
N GLU A 126 11.51 8.92 -6.97
CA GLU A 126 12.85 9.38 -7.35
C GLU A 126 13.55 8.34 -8.24
N LEU A 127 14.13 8.79 -9.36
CA LEU A 127 14.80 7.95 -10.34
C LEU A 127 16.28 8.30 -10.43
N THR A 128 17.08 7.69 -9.56
CA THR A 128 18.54 7.90 -9.53
C THR A 128 19.24 7.24 -10.73
N PRO A 129 20.45 7.72 -11.14
CA PRO A 129 21.24 7.08 -12.19
C PRO A 129 21.54 5.60 -11.94
N GLU A 130 21.68 5.18 -10.68
CA GLU A 130 21.93 3.79 -10.28
C GLU A 130 20.69 2.93 -10.50
N LEU A 131 19.52 3.44 -10.12
CA LEU A 131 18.24 2.77 -10.37
C LEU A 131 17.97 2.61 -11.86
N LYS A 132 18.31 3.63 -12.67
CA LYS A 132 18.11 3.58 -14.13
C LYS A 132 18.79 2.38 -14.81
N LYS A 133 19.89 1.88 -14.23
CA LYS A 133 20.68 0.75 -14.78
C LYS A 133 20.04 -0.62 -14.52
N VAL A 134 19.14 -0.71 -13.55
CA VAL A 134 18.69 -2.00 -12.98
C VAL A 134 17.17 -2.17 -12.94
N LEU A 135 16.40 -1.13 -13.22
CA LEU A 135 14.94 -1.20 -13.25
C LEU A 135 14.43 -1.75 -14.58
N PRO A 136 13.29 -2.47 -14.58
CA PRO A 136 12.63 -2.80 -15.84
C PRO A 136 12.06 -1.53 -16.47
N PRO A 137 11.92 -1.47 -17.80
CA PRO A 137 11.28 -0.34 -18.44
C PRO A 137 9.82 -0.17 -17.97
N THR A 138 9.20 -1.20 -17.40
CA THR A 138 7.84 -1.15 -16.83
C THR A 138 7.77 -0.56 -15.41
N ASP A 139 8.87 -0.10 -14.81
CA ASP A 139 8.85 0.55 -13.50
C ASP A 139 8.11 1.90 -13.58
N THR A 140 7.27 2.19 -12.57
CA THR A 140 6.45 3.42 -12.53
C THR A 140 7.29 4.70 -12.59
N ARG A 141 8.56 4.68 -12.19
CA ARG A 141 9.44 5.85 -12.31
C ARG A 141 9.68 6.32 -13.75
N TYR A 142 9.47 5.44 -14.73
CA TYR A 142 9.54 5.76 -16.16
C TYR A 142 8.20 6.20 -16.74
N ARG A 143 7.11 6.15 -15.97
CA ARG A 143 5.77 6.52 -16.44
C ARG A 143 5.73 8.03 -16.76
N PRO A 144 5.60 8.41 -18.05
CA PRO A 144 5.93 9.76 -18.49
C PRO A 144 4.89 10.81 -18.07
N ASP A 145 3.59 10.49 -18.09
CA ASP A 145 2.54 11.39 -17.61
C ASP A 145 2.75 11.79 -16.14
N GLN A 146 3.14 10.83 -15.30
CA GLN A 146 3.43 11.08 -13.89
C GLN A 146 4.69 11.95 -13.69
N ARG A 147 5.77 11.70 -14.46
CA ARG A 147 7.00 12.52 -14.38
C ARG A 147 6.74 13.97 -14.80
N ILE A 148 6.03 14.16 -15.91
CA ILE A 148 5.71 15.50 -16.43
C ILE A 148 4.85 16.29 -15.42
N LEU A 149 3.92 15.61 -14.74
CA LEU A 149 3.13 16.22 -13.65
C LEU A 149 4.02 16.63 -12.46
N GLU A 150 4.96 15.78 -12.05
CA GLU A 150 5.92 16.08 -10.97
C GLU A 150 6.83 17.27 -11.30
N GLU A 151 7.11 17.51 -12.59
CA GLU A 151 7.87 18.67 -13.08
C GLU A 151 7.01 19.93 -13.27
N GLY A 152 5.70 19.84 -13.00
CA GLY A 152 4.77 20.97 -12.98
C GLY A 152 4.04 21.25 -14.32
N ASP A 153 4.29 20.47 -15.37
CA ASP A 153 3.58 20.63 -16.66
C ASP A 153 2.28 19.81 -16.67
N VAL A 154 1.22 20.39 -16.11
CA VAL A 154 -0.10 19.75 -16.04
C VAL A 154 -0.66 19.43 -17.42
N ALA A 155 -0.54 20.34 -18.38
CA ALA A 155 -1.10 20.15 -19.72
C ALA A 155 -0.35 19.07 -20.51
N GLY A 156 0.97 18.98 -20.35
CA GLY A 156 1.78 17.89 -20.90
C GLY A 156 1.45 16.54 -20.28
N ALA A 157 1.23 16.49 -18.97
CA ALA A 157 0.84 15.28 -18.26
C ALA A 157 -0.50 14.74 -18.76
N ASP A 158 -1.51 15.60 -18.94
CA ASP A 158 -2.83 15.18 -19.44
C ASP A 158 -2.75 14.59 -20.85
N ARG A 159 -2.04 15.24 -21.79
CA ARG A 159 -1.84 14.70 -23.15
C ARG A 159 -1.16 13.33 -23.10
N LYS A 160 -0.09 13.21 -22.31
CA LYS A 160 0.67 11.95 -22.21
C LYS A 160 -0.14 10.84 -21.53
N LYS A 161 -1.01 11.19 -20.57
CA LYS A 161 -1.93 10.26 -19.92
C LYS A 161 -2.90 9.65 -20.93
N GLU A 162 -3.48 10.46 -21.81
CA GLU A 162 -4.36 9.98 -22.88
C GLU A 162 -3.66 8.97 -23.81
N GLU A 163 -2.42 9.26 -24.22
CA GLU A 163 -1.61 8.37 -25.05
C GLU A 163 -1.35 7.01 -24.37
N VAL A 164 -0.89 7.03 -23.12
CA VAL A 164 -0.60 5.81 -22.33
C VAL A 164 -1.85 4.96 -22.14
N GLU A 165 -2.98 5.59 -21.78
CA GLU A 165 -4.25 4.89 -21.61
C GLU A 165 -4.77 4.32 -22.94
N GLN A 166 -4.60 5.05 -24.04
CA GLN A 166 -4.99 4.56 -25.37
C GLN A 166 -4.18 3.33 -25.77
N LYS A 167 -2.85 3.36 -25.56
CA LYS A 167 -1.97 2.20 -25.79
C LYS A 167 -2.38 0.98 -24.96
N GLN A 168 -2.76 1.19 -23.69
CA GLN A 168 -3.30 0.12 -22.84
C GLN A 168 -4.62 -0.45 -23.41
N ARG A 169 -5.54 0.42 -23.85
CA ARG A 169 -6.83 0.01 -24.44
C ARG A 169 -6.60 -0.82 -25.71
N ASP A 170 -5.69 -0.39 -26.58
CA ASP A 170 -5.45 -1.08 -27.84
C ASP A 170 -4.74 -2.43 -27.64
N ARG A 171 -3.76 -2.52 -26.73
CA ARG A 171 -3.18 -3.82 -26.34
C ARG A 171 -4.24 -4.80 -25.84
N ARG A 172 -5.19 -4.33 -25.02
CA ARG A 172 -6.30 -5.17 -24.52
C ARG A 172 -7.20 -5.66 -25.67
N LYS A 173 -7.51 -4.80 -26.65
CA LYS A 173 -8.30 -5.20 -27.83
C LYS A 173 -7.56 -6.25 -28.67
N GLU A 174 -6.25 -6.09 -28.88
CA GLU A 174 -5.46 -7.05 -29.66
C GLU A 174 -5.37 -8.42 -28.99
N LEU A 175 -5.18 -8.46 -27.67
CA LEU A 175 -5.25 -9.72 -26.90
C LEU A 175 -6.63 -10.39 -27.03
N ALA A 176 -7.70 -9.61 -26.89
CA ALA A 176 -9.07 -10.13 -27.03
C ALA A 176 -9.34 -10.68 -28.44
N LYS A 177 -8.86 -10.02 -29.50
CA LYS A 177 -8.98 -10.52 -30.88
C LYS A 177 -8.26 -11.86 -31.09
N LYS A 178 -7.17 -12.10 -30.38
CA LYS A 178 -6.41 -13.36 -30.42
C LYS A 178 -6.99 -14.43 -29.49
N GLY A 179 -7.96 -14.09 -28.64
CA GLY A 179 -8.46 -14.99 -27.58
C GLY A 179 -7.43 -15.24 -26.49
N GLU A 180 -6.45 -14.34 -26.31
CA GLU A 180 -5.39 -14.45 -25.32
C GLU A 180 -5.71 -13.62 -24.07
N GLU A 181 -5.33 -14.11 -22.90
CA GLU A 181 -5.39 -13.37 -21.64
C GLU A 181 -4.02 -12.79 -21.27
N HIS A 182 -4.02 -11.64 -20.59
CA HIS A 182 -2.78 -11.08 -20.06
C HIS A 182 -2.24 -11.94 -18.90
N VAL A 183 -0.99 -12.39 -19.02
CA VAL A 183 -0.28 -13.12 -17.96
C VAL A 183 0.70 -12.17 -17.25
N PRO A 184 0.51 -11.89 -15.95
CA PRO A 184 1.45 -11.08 -15.19
C PRO A 184 2.83 -11.74 -15.08
N ARG A 185 3.87 -10.95 -15.33
CA ARG A 185 5.24 -11.48 -15.46
C ARG A 185 5.88 -11.94 -14.15
N PHE A 186 5.60 -11.26 -13.04
CA PHE A 186 6.30 -11.46 -11.77
C PHE A 186 5.43 -12.07 -10.66
N PHE A 187 4.15 -12.30 -10.97
CA PHE A 187 3.16 -12.82 -10.06
C PHE A 187 2.33 -13.90 -10.74
N ARG A 188 1.87 -14.86 -9.96
CA ARG A 188 0.92 -15.88 -10.39
C ARG A 188 -0.34 -15.79 -9.55
N LYS A 189 -1.47 -16.06 -10.17
CA LYS A 189 -2.77 -16.19 -9.53
C LYS A 189 -2.85 -17.55 -8.83
N GLU A 190 -3.34 -17.56 -7.61
CA GLU A 190 -3.61 -18.75 -6.80
C GLU A 190 -4.92 -18.54 -6.03
N MET A 191 -5.45 -19.62 -5.45
CA MET A 191 -6.59 -19.56 -4.52
C MET A 191 -6.10 -19.85 -3.10
N ASP A 192 -6.52 -19.05 -2.13
CA ASP A 192 -6.27 -19.35 -0.71
C ASP A 192 -7.20 -20.47 -0.20
N ALA A 193 -7.02 -20.88 1.06
CA ALA A 193 -7.83 -21.93 1.68
C ALA A 193 -9.32 -21.57 1.84
N ALA A 194 -9.66 -20.28 1.77
CA ALA A 194 -11.03 -19.77 1.82
C ALA A 194 -11.62 -19.57 0.41
N GLY A 195 -10.89 -19.90 -0.65
CA GLY A 195 -11.33 -19.76 -2.04
C GLY A 195 -11.20 -18.34 -2.60
N ASN A 196 -10.49 -17.44 -1.92
CA ASN A 196 -10.22 -16.11 -2.44
C ASN A 196 -9.03 -16.12 -3.40
N GLU A 197 -9.11 -15.29 -4.43
CA GLU A 197 -8.00 -15.05 -5.34
C GLU A 197 -6.86 -14.31 -4.63
N ILE A 198 -5.65 -14.88 -4.68
CA ILE A 198 -4.41 -14.27 -4.20
C ILE A 198 -3.36 -14.22 -5.31
N TRP A 199 -2.48 -13.23 -5.24
CA TRP A 199 -1.38 -13.06 -6.18
C TRP A 199 -0.04 -13.27 -5.47
N LEU A 200 0.64 -14.36 -5.80
CA LEU A 200 1.91 -14.72 -5.20
C LEU A 200 3.06 -14.36 -6.14
N SER A 201 4.15 -13.85 -5.59
CA SER A 201 5.37 -13.68 -6.37
C SER A 201 5.82 -15.02 -6.93
N ASN A 202 6.17 -15.07 -8.21
CA ASN A 202 6.79 -16.26 -8.81
C ASN A 202 8.30 -16.33 -8.53
N GLY A 203 8.86 -15.40 -7.76
CA GLY A 203 10.27 -15.38 -7.35
C GLY A 203 11.27 -15.04 -8.45
N THR A 204 10.80 -14.51 -9.59
CA THR A 204 11.67 -14.22 -10.76
C THR A 204 12.18 -12.79 -10.80
N TYR A 205 11.46 -11.80 -10.25
CA TYR A 205 11.80 -10.37 -10.38
C TYR A 205 13.25 -10.07 -9.97
N TRP A 206 13.62 -10.43 -8.73
CA TRP A 206 14.95 -10.16 -8.21
C TRP A 206 16.04 -11.00 -8.90
N LYS A 207 15.72 -12.23 -9.30
CA LYS A 207 16.65 -13.09 -10.05
C LYS A 207 16.98 -12.47 -11.41
N ILE A 208 15.94 -12.05 -12.15
CA ILE A 208 16.11 -11.38 -13.45
C ILE A 208 16.85 -10.05 -13.27
N ARG A 209 16.52 -9.27 -12.24
CA ARG A 209 17.22 -8.00 -11.93
C ARG A 209 18.73 -8.20 -11.73
N GLU A 210 19.12 -9.26 -11.05
CA GLU A 210 20.53 -9.62 -10.84
C GLU A 210 21.17 -10.17 -12.11
N ARG A 211 20.52 -11.15 -12.75
CA ARG A 211 20.98 -11.76 -14.01
C ARG A 211 19.79 -12.38 -14.78
N PRO A 212 19.59 -12.07 -16.07
CA PRO A 212 20.51 -11.38 -16.98
C PRO A 212 20.41 -9.84 -16.93
N GLY A 213 19.56 -9.26 -16.08
CA GLY A 213 19.18 -7.85 -16.11
C GLY A 213 17.99 -7.62 -17.06
N PHE A 214 17.10 -6.69 -16.72
CA PHE A 214 15.86 -6.48 -17.49
C PHE A 214 16.11 -6.04 -18.93
N ALA A 215 17.19 -5.30 -19.20
CA ALA A 215 17.58 -4.89 -20.55
C ALA A 215 17.86 -6.08 -21.48
N ASN A 216 18.20 -7.24 -20.92
CA ASN A 216 18.51 -8.48 -21.64
C ASN A 216 17.32 -9.45 -21.67
N THR A 217 16.10 -8.95 -21.47
CA THR A 217 14.88 -9.75 -21.50
C THR A 217 13.80 -9.04 -22.31
N GLU A 218 12.84 -9.79 -22.82
CA GLU A 218 11.64 -9.20 -23.41
C GLU A 218 10.87 -8.41 -22.35
N ASN A 219 10.48 -7.18 -22.68
CA ASN A 219 9.70 -6.32 -21.81
C ASN A 219 8.51 -5.77 -22.57
N LEU A 220 7.41 -5.56 -21.85
CA LEU A 220 6.27 -4.85 -22.41
C LEU A 220 6.63 -3.38 -22.61
N ASP A 221 6.35 -2.88 -23.80
CA ASP A 221 6.36 -1.46 -24.06
C ASP A 221 5.04 -0.85 -23.58
N LEU A 222 5.10 -0.16 -22.43
CA LEU A 222 3.94 0.41 -21.75
C LEU A 222 3.72 1.89 -22.06
N TRP A 223 4.75 2.63 -22.47
CA TRP A 223 4.70 4.09 -22.50
C TRP A 223 5.29 4.75 -23.76
N CYS A 224 6.22 4.09 -24.45
CA CYS A 224 6.90 4.68 -25.60
C CYS A 224 6.06 4.72 -26.87
#